data_AF-K3XA46-F1
#
_entry.id   AF-K3XA46-F1
#
_cell.length_a   1.000
_cell.length_b   1.000
_cell.length_c   1.000
_cell.angle_alpha   90.00
_cell.angle_beta   90.00
_cell.angle_gamma   90.00
#
_symmetry.space_group_name_H-M   'P 1'
#
loop_
_entity.id
_entity.type
_entity.pdbx_description
1 polymer ?
#
loop_
_entity_poly.entity_id
_entity_poly.type
_entity_poly.pdbx_seq_one_letter_code
_entity_poly.pdbx_strand_id
1 'polypeptide(L)' 'MCAAPSCHLLITAVVSKNPPNCDLLIPTSNAKMNVYSLASSFENDCTRLMSTPR' A
#
# COMPACT_ATOMS: atom_id res chain seq x y z
N MET A 1 9.20 4.46 -1.15
CA MET A 1 8.18 4.42 -0.07
C MET A 1 8.71 3.65 1.14
N CYS A 2 9.26 2.44 0.97
CA CYS A 2 9.80 1.61 2.05
C CYS A 2 10.91 2.20 2.93
N ALA A 3 11.58 3.27 2.49
CA ALA A 3 12.59 3.97 3.29
C ALA A 3 12.04 5.27 3.93
N ALA A 4 10.76 5.60 3.72
CA ALA A 4 10.15 6.84 4.15
C ALA A 4 9.12 6.56 5.26
N PRO A 5 9.37 6.95 6.53
CA PRO A 5 8.46 6.68 7.65
C PRO A 5 7.04 7.21 7.43
N SER A 6 6.89 8.35 6.75
CA SER A 6 5.59 8.92 6.39
C SER A 6 4.76 8.01 5.50
N CYS A 7 5.37 7.19 4.64
CA CYS A 7 4.66 6.22 3.82
C CYS A 7 4.12 5.05 4.66
N HIS A 8 4.89 4.55 5.63
CA HIS A 8 4.44 3.51 6.55
C HIS A 8 3.25 3.98 7.41
N LEU A 9 3.32 5.23 7.90
CA LEU A 9 2.22 5.85 8.64
C LEU A 9 0.96 6.02 7.77
N LEU A 10 1.13 6.44 6.52
CA LEU A 10 0.03 6.54 5.56
C LEU A 10 -0.64 5.18 5.34
N ILE A 11 0.14 4.13 5.09
CA ILE A 11 -0.41 2.78 4.85
C ILE A 11 -1.13 2.27 6.10
N THR A 12 -0.56 2.46 7.29
CA THR A 12 -1.20 2.10 8.56
C THR A 12 -2.55 2.80 8.72
N ALA A 13 -2.62 4.10 8.39
CA ALA A 13 -3.86 4.86 8.44
C ALA A 13 -4.88 4.34 7.42
N VAL A 14 -4.45 3.96 6.21
CA VAL A 14 -5.31 3.37 5.17
C VAL A 14 -5.87 2.02 5.63
N VAL A 15 -5.04 1.10 6.13
CA VAL A 15 -5.50 -0.21 6.65
C VAL A 15 -6.52 -0.02 7.77
N SER A 16 -6.30 0.94 8.67
CA SER A 16 -7.22 1.24 9.79
C SER A 16 -8.59 1.75 9.37
N LYS A 17 -8.75 2.19 8.11
CA LYS A 17 -10.06 2.54 7.53
C LYS A 17 -10.80 1.35 6.94
N ASN A 18 -10.23 0.15 7.06
CA ASN A 18 -10.84 -1.12 6.68
C ASN A 18 -11.33 -1.13 5.22
N PRO A 19 -10.45 -0.84 4.24
CA PRO A 19 -10.84 -0.72 2.84
C PRO A 19 -11.42 -2.03 2.31
N PRO A 20 -12.41 -1.98 1.39
CA PRO A 20 -12.97 -3.18 0.79
C PRO A 20 -11.93 -3.90 -0.09
N ASN A 21 -12.00 -5.23 -0.11
CA ASN A 21 -11.19 -6.06 -1.00
C ASN A 21 -11.80 -6.11 -2.41
N CYS A 22 -11.74 -4.99 -3.12
CA CYS A 22 -12.22 -4.85 -4.49
C CYS A 22 -11.38 -3.86 -5.28
N ASP A 23 -11.51 -3.90 -6.60
CA ASP A 23 -10.91 -2.89 -7.46
C ASP A 23 -11.68 -1.58 -7.36
N LEU A 24 -11.03 -0.56 -6.82
CA LEU A 24 -11.54 0.80 -6.72
C LEU A 24 -11.07 1.64 -7.91
N LEU A 25 -11.98 2.37 -8.54
CA LEU A 25 -11.63 3.44 -9.48
C LEU A 25 -11.33 4.71 -8.68
N ILE A 26 -10.08 5.17 -8.74
CA ILE A 26 -9.64 6.39 -8.07
C ILE A 26 -10.12 7.61 -8.89
N PRO A 27 -11.01 8.45 -8.34
CA PRO A 27 -11.73 9.46 -9.13
C PRO A 27 -10.84 10.61 -9.63
N THR A 28 -9.71 10.85 -8.99
CA THR A 28 -8.79 11.93 -9.35
C THR A 28 -7.81 11.55 -10.46
N SER A 29 -7.58 10.25 -10.69
CA SER A 29 -6.57 9.75 -11.64
C SER A 29 -7.09 8.74 -12.65
N ASN A 30 -8.33 8.29 -12.51
CA ASN A 30 -8.90 7.14 -13.24
C ASN A 30 -8.10 5.84 -13.10
N ALA A 31 -7.20 5.74 -12.11
CA ALA A 31 -6.49 4.50 -11.82
C ALA A 31 -7.44 3.48 -11.19
N LYS A 32 -7.36 2.22 -11.62
CA LYS A 32 -8.09 1.11 -11.00
C LYS A 32 -7.14 0.29 -10.13
N MET A 33 -7.43 0.14 -8.85
CA MET A 33 -6.59 -0.64 -7.93
C MET A 33 -7.35 -1.19 -6.74
N ASN A 34 -6.86 -2.30 -6.20
CA ASN A 34 -7.34 -2.84 -4.95
C ASN A 34 -6.54 -2.28 -3.77
N VAL A 35 -7.14 -1.33 -3.06
CA VAL A 35 -6.50 -0.61 -1.94
C VAL A 35 -6.25 -1.54 -0.76
N TYR A 36 -7.15 -2.48 -0.49
CA TYR A 36 -6.97 -3.47 0.56
C TYR A 36 -5.73 -4.32 0.31
N SER A 37 -5.61 -4.89 -0.88
CA SER A 37 -4.47 -5.74 -1.26
C SER A 37 -3.16 -4.96 -1.20
N LEU A 38 -3.13 -3.75 -1.75
CA LEU A 38 -1.94 -2.89 -1.74
C LEU A 38 -1.50 -2.55 -0.32
N ALA A 39 -2.42 -2.13 0.54
CA ALA A 39 -2.09 -1.71 1.89
C ALA A 39 -1.69 -2.91 2.77
N SER A 40 -2.30 -4.08 2.56
CA SER A 40 -2.02 -5.29 3.33
C SER A 40 -0.69 -5.96 2.95
N SER A 41 -0.21 -5.78 1.71
CA SER A 41 1.06 -6.36 1.26
C SER A 41 2.27 -5.45 1.48
N PHE A 42 2.07 -4.15 1.69
CA PHE A 42 3.11 -3.13 1.67
C PHE A 42 4.34 -3.43 2.52
N GLU A 43 4.18 -3.78 3.80
CA GLU A 43 5.33 -4.06 4.70
C GLU A 43 6.10 -5.32 4.29
N ASN A 44 5.40 -6.34 3.81
CA ASN A 44 6.02 -7.56 3.30
C ASN A 44 6.81 -7.26 2.01
N ASP A 45 6.23 -6.47 1.10
CA ASP A 45 6.90 -6.07 -0.13
C ASP A 45 8.14 -5.21 0.15
N CYS A 46 8.05 -4.31 1.13
CA CYS A 46 9.20 -3.54 1.60
C CYS A 46 10.31 -4.43 2.17
N THR A 47 9.97 -5.40 3.01
CA THR A 47 10.92 -6.37 3.55
C THR A 47 11.63 -7.15 2.43
N ARG A 48 10.87 -7.62 1.42
CA ARG A 48 11.41 -8.35 0.26
C ARG A 48 12.35 -7.50 -0.58
N LEU A 49 11.98 -6.24 -0.84
CA LEU A 49 12.80 -5.32 -1.63
C LEU A 49 14.11 -4.98 -0.91
N MET A 50 14.08 -4.75 0.39
CA MET A 50 15.29 -4.44 1.18
C MET A 50 16.20 -5.66 1.35
N SER A 51 15.64 -6.87 1.28
CA SER A 51 16.41 -8.13 1.38
C SER A 51 17.01 -8.59 0.06
N THR A 52 16.64 -7.98 -1.07
CA THR A 52 17.19 -8.32 -2.38
C THR A 52 18.50 -7.53 -2.58
N PRO A 53 19.67 -8.20 -2.76
CA PRO A 53 20.91 -7.50 -3.07
C PRO A 53 20.74 -6.73 -4.38
N ARG A 54 21.22 -5.48 -4.42
CA ARG A 54 21.14 -4.61 -5.59
C ARG A 54 22.28 -4.89 -6.57
#